data_AF-A0A8T0XXF8-F1
#
_entry.id   AF-A0A8T0XXF8-F1
#
_cell.length_a   1.000
_cell.length_b   1.000
_cell.length_c   1.000
_cell.angle_alpha   90.00
_cell.angle_beta   90.00
_cell.angle_gamma   90.00
#
_symmetry.space_group_name_H-M   'P 1'
#
loop_
_entity.id
_entity.type
_entity.pdbx_description
1 polymer ?
#
loop_
_entity_poly.entity_id
_entity_poly.type
_entity_poly.pdbx_seq_one_letter_code
_entity_poly.pdbx_strand_id
1 'polypeptide(L)'
;MCQRRYVDDILKRFGMDECKAVVSPVDISTRLISSDAATKVNAPFREAVGALMHLMTATRPDIAYAVGYVSRFMENPQEEHWVAVKRIFRYLQGTKTHGICFKPGDNIDFRGYSDADWAGDLADRKSTSGYTFMLMSAPVSWGSKKQSSVSLSTSEAEYIALSLAIQEGKWIHRLLCEILAAANETGPELMIREDNQSCIKMTKNPVNHGRAKHIDIKYHHIRDEVKRGEVKLQYCETSVMLADIMTKALAGPRHTDLMVALGIHGTSH
;
A
#
# COMPACT_ATOMS: atom_id res chain seq x y z
N MET A 1 -15.03 -4.56 -9.96
CA MET A 1 -14.68 -5.81 -9.26
C MET A 1 -14.96 -5.64 -7.78
N CYS A 2 -16.06 -6.20 -7.28
CA CYS A 2 -16.49 -6.12 -5.88
C CYS A 2 -16.72 -7.54 -5.33
N GLN A 3 -16.37 -7.78 -4.07
CA GLN A 3 -16.53 -9.08 -3.38
C GLN A 3 -17.55 -9.00 -2.23
N ARG A 4 -18.68 -8.31 -2.43
CA ARG A 4 -19.73 -8.10 -1.40
C ARG A 4 -20.11 -9.38 -0.65
N ARG A 5 -20.39 -10.47 -1.36
CA ARG A 5 -20.76 -11.75 -0.76
C ARG A 5 -19.67 -12.27 0.19
N TYR A 6 -18.40 -12.21 -0.23
CA TYR A 6 -17.29 -12.61 0.64
C TYR A 6 -17.18 -11.72 1.87
N VAL A 7 -17.37 -10.40 1.70
CA VAL A 7 -17.40 -9.45 2.82
C VAL A 7 -18.50 -9.82 3.82
N ASP A 8 -19.72 -10.10 3.35
CA ASP A 8 -20.83 -10.53 4.21
C ASP A 8 -20.53 -11.86 4.92
N ASP A 9 -19.94 -12.83 4.22
CA ASP A 9 -19.60 -14.15 4.78
C ASP A 9 -18.54 -14.03 5.90
N ILE A 10 -17.47 -13.24 5.69
CA ILE A 10 -16.45 -13.06 6.74
C ILE A 10 -16.97 -12.24 7.91
N LEU A 11 -17.84 -11.25 7.68
CA LEU A 11 -18.44 -10.47 8.75
C LEU A 11 -19.30 -11.36 9.66
N LYS A 12 -20.14 -12.23 9.08
CA LYS A 12 -20.91 -13.22 9.84
C LYS A 12 -20.01 -14.19 10.60
N ARG A 13 -18.97 -14.73 9.92
CA ARG A 13 -18.03 -15.69 10.52
C ARG A 13 -17.36 -15.15 11.79
N PHE A 14 -17.02 -13.87 11.83
CA PHE A 14 -16.36 -13.24 12.97
C PHE A 14 -17.31 -12.46 13.90
N GLY A 15 -18.63 -12.60 13.74
CA GLY A 15 -19.64 -11.94 14.60
C GLY A 15 -19.67 -10.41 14.46
N MET A 16 -19.44 -9.92 13.23
CA MET A 16 -19.32 -8.50 12.89
C MET A 16 -20.39 -8.04 11.89
N ASP A 17 -21.41 -8.84 11.61
CA ASP A 17 -22.47 -8.55 10.64
C ASP A 17 -23.44 -7.45 11.07
N GLU A 18 -23.62 -7.24 12.38
CA GLU A 18 -24.42 -6.15 12.96
C GLU A 18 -23.57 -5.00 13.52
N CYS A 19 -22.25 -4.99 13.24
CA CYS A 19 -21.38 -3.97 13.82
C CYS A 19 -21.66 -2.56 13.27
N LYS A 20 -21.36 -1.52 14.06
CA LYS A 20 -21.47 -0.14 13.60
C LYS A 20 -20.32 0.21 12.66
N ALA A 21 -20.63 0.72 11.48
CA ALA A 21 -19.64 1.11 10.49
C ALA A 21 -18.69 2.22 10.96
N VAL A 22 -17.50 2.29 10.37
CA VAL A 22 -16.53 3.40 10.53
C VAL A 22 -16.01 3.83 9.17
N VAL A 23 -15.50 5.06 9.08
CA VAL A 23 -15.07 5.68 7.81
C VAL A 23 -13.62 5.37 7.42
N SER A 24 -12.80 4.83 8.34
CA SER A 24 -11.42 4.44 8.06
C SER A 24 -11.05 3.11 8.75
N PRO A 25 -10.21 2.27 8.12
CA PRO A 25 -9.85 0.97 8.67
C PRO A 25 -8.87 1.05 9.85
N VAL A 26 -8.12 2.15 9.98
CA VAL A 26 -7.18 2.42 11.08
C VAL A 26 -7.54 3.75 11.73
N ASP A 27 -7.45 3.80 13.06
CA ASP A 27 -7.53 5.05 13.79
C ASP A 27 -6.17 5.74 13.81
N ILE A 28 -6.10 7.03 13.48
CA ILE A 28 -4.83 7.78 13.45
C ILE A 28 -4.16 7.81 14.82
N SER A 29 -4.96 7.83 15.89
CA SER A 29 -4.51 7.86 17.27
C SER A 29 -4.05 6.49 17.78
N THR A 30 -4.43 5.40 17.10
CA THR A 30 -4.05 4.06 17.53
C THR A 30 -2.56 3.86 17.33
N ARG A 31 -1.93 3.36 18.39
CA ARG A 31 -0.51 3.01 18.45
C ARG A 31 -0.42 1.60 19.02
N LEU A 32 -0.31 0.62 18.14
CA LEU A 32 -0.17 -0.78 18.52
C LEU A 32 1.29 -1.08 18.90
N ILE A 33 1.48 -1.71 20.05
CA ILE A 33 2.78 -2.16 20.56
C ILE A 33 2.68 -3.62 20.99
N SER A 34 3.76 -4.37 20.82
CA SER A 34 3.86 -5.71 21.41
C SER A 34 4.37 -5.59 22.84
N SER A 35 3.80 -6.38 23.75
CA SER A 35 4.26 -6.49 25.13
C SER A 35 4.37 -7.95 25.52
N ASP A 36 5.56 -8.44 25.80
CA ASP A 36 5.78 -9.84 26.18
C ASP A 36 5.13 -10.21 27.52
N ALA A 37 4.84 -9.20 28.35
CA ALA A 37 4.17 -9.37 29.64
C ALA A 37 2.64 -9.44 29.53
N ALA A 38 2.06 -9.00 28.41
CA ALA A 38 0.62 -8.93 28.26
C ALA A 38 0.03 -10.26 27.77
N THR A 39 -1.17 -10.58 28.27
CA THR A 39 -1.85 -11.84 27.97
C THR A 39 -2.28 -11.89 26.51
N LYS A 40 -1.97 -13.02 25.87
CA LYS A 40 -2.45 -13.33 24.52
C LYS A 40 -3.97 -13.36 24.48
N VAL A 41 -4.56 -12.67 23.51
CA VAL A 41 -6.01 -12.68 23.31
C VAL A 41 -6.49 -14.07 22.88
N ASN A 42 -7.57 -14.54 23.48
CA ASN A 42 -8.27 -15.75 23.04
C ASN A 42 -9.27 -15.42 21.93
N ALA A 43 -8.76 -15.21 20.71
CA ALA A 43 -9.56 -14.90 19.53
C ALA A 43 -8.96 -15.56 18.28
N PRO A 44 -9.75 -15.80 17.21
CA PRO A 44 -9.28 -16.35 15.94
C PRO A 44 -8.50 -15.32 15.11
N PHE A 45 -7.47 -14.72 15.70
CA PHE A 45 -6.74 -13.57 15.14
C PHE A 45 -6.09 -13.88 13.78
N ARG A 46 -5.32 -14.97 13.70
CA ARG A 46 -4.62 -15.37 12.45
C ARG A 46 -5.60 -15.66 11.32
N GLU A 47 -6.71 -16.30 11.65
CA GLU A 47 -7.78 -16.63 10.71
C GLU A 47 -8.46 -15.36 10.18
N ALA A 48 -8.78 -14.42 11.07
CA ALA A 48 -9.35 -13.12 10.70
C ALA A 48 -8.41 -12.31 9.80
N VAL A 49 -7.13 -12.22 10.16
CA VAL A 49 -6.15 -11.51 9.32
C VAL A 49 -5.97 -12.21 7.97
N GLY A 50 -5.94 -13.56 7.93
CA GLY A 50 -5.89 -14.30 6.67
C GLY A 50 -7.10 -14.04 5.76
N ALA A 51 -8.30 -13.97 6.32
CA ALA A 51 -9.51 -13.59 5.57
C ALA A 51 -9.44 -12.16 5.02
N LEU A 52 -8.94 -11.22 5.82
CA LEU A 52 -8.73 -9.83 5.39
C LEU A 52 -7.64 -9.71 4.31
N MET A 53 -6.57 -10.51 4.40
CA MET A 53 -5.51 -10.56 3.39
C MET A 53 -6.03 -10.96 2.01
N HIS A 54 -7.03 -11.86 1.94
CA HIS A 54 -7.66 -12.20 0.66
C HIS A 54 -8.32 -10.99 0.00
N LEU A 55 -9.12 -10.23 0.75
CA LEU A 55 -9.74 -8.99 0.24
C LEU A 55 -8.70 -7.96 -0.15
N MET A 56 -7.71 -7.74 0.72
CA MET A 56 -6.61 -6.80 0.50
C MET A 56 -5.92 -7.05 -0.83
N THR A 57 -5.57 -8.31 -1.13
CA THR A 57 -4.81 -8.67 -2.33
C THR A 57 -5.68 -8.72 -3.58
N ALA A 58 -6.98 -9.01 -3.44
CA ALA A 58 -7.86 -9.21 -4.60
C ALA A 58 -8.57 -7.92 -5.04
N THR A 59 -9.27 -7.23 -4.13
CA THR A 59 -10.23 -6.18 -4.51
C THR A 59 -10.28 -4.95 -3.61
N ARG A 60 -9.55 -4.95 -2.49
CA ARG A 60 -9.58 -3.89 -1.47
C ARG A 60 -8.19 -3.33 -1.17
N PRO A 61 -7.57 -2.59 -2.11
CA PRO A 61 -6.29 -1.91 -1.86
C PRO A 61 -6.34 -0.98 -0.65
N ASP A 62 -7.50 -0.38 -0.40
CA ASP A 62 -7.78 0.58 0.66
C ASP A 62 -7.65 0.01 2.08
N ILE A 63 -7.56 -1.31 2.26
CA ILE A 63 -7.26 -1.92 3.57
C ILE A 63 -5.82 -2.43 3.70
N ALA A 64 -4.98 -2.25 2.68
CA ALA A 64 -3.67 -2.90 2.62
C ALA A 64 -2.74 -2.51 3.77
N TYR A 65 -2.65 -1.22 4.08
CA TYR A 65 -1.91 -0.76 5.25
C TYR A 65 -2.47 -1.34 6.55
N ALA A 66 -3.79 -1.31 6.73
CA ALA A 66 -4.43 -1.77 7.96
C ALA A 66 -4.16 -3.24 8.24
N VAL A 67 -4.30 -4.08 7.22
CA VAL A 67 -4.05 -5.53 7.29
C VAL A 67 -2.56 -5.81 7.52
N GLY A 68 -1.67 -5.12 6.80
CA GLY A 68 -0.23 -5.21 7.00
C GLY A 68 0.26 -4.68 8.36
N TYR A 69 -0.50 -3.80 9.01
CA TYR A 69 -0.20 -3.31 10.34
C TYR A 69 -0.56 -4.34 11.41
N VAL A 70 -1.79 -4.89 11.36
CA VAL A 70 -2.22 -5.91 12.34
C VAL A 70 -1.51 -7.26 12.16
N SER A 71 -1.05 -7.60 10.95
CA SER A 71 -0.33 -8.86 10.69
C SER A 71 0.99 -8.98 11.45
N ARG A 72 1.57 -7.85 11.90
CA ARG A 72 2.82 -7.81 12.68
C ARG A 72 2.68 -8.53 14.04
N PHE A 73 1.46 -8.71 14.53
CA PHE A 73 1.16 -9.24 15.85
C PHE A 73 0.59 -10.67 15.82
N MET A 74 0.71 -11.39 14.70
CA MET A 74 0.15 -12.75 14.55
C MET A 74 0.74 -13.79 15.53
N GLU A 75 1.95 -13.59 16.02
CA GLU A 75 2.60 -14.52 16.95
C GLU A 75 1.95 -14.46 18.34
N ASN A 76 1.88 -13.25 18.90
CA ASN A 76 1.33 -12.97 20.23
C ASN A 76 0.31 -11.81 20.18
N PRO A 77 -0.88 -12.02 19.58
CA PRO A 77 -1.91 -10.98 19.52
C PRO A 77 -2.48 -10.67 20.92
N GLN A 78 -2.86 -9.43 21.14
CA GLN A 78 -3.39 -8.90 22.41
C GLN A 78 -4.74 -8.25 22.14
N GLU A 79 -5.46 -7.85 23.20
CA GLU A 79 -6.81 -7.30 23.04
C GLU A 79 -6.83 -6.06 22.14
N GLU A 80 -5.85 -5.17 22.27
CA GLU A 80 -5.73 -3.98 21.42
C GLU A 80 -5.54 -4.34 19.93
N HIS A 81 -4.76 -5.39 19.64
CA HIS A 81 -4.60 -5.91 18.29
C HIS A 81 -5.92 -6.45 17.74
N TRP A 82 -6.70 -7.15 18.58
CA TRP A 82 -8.02 -7.66 18.19
C TRP A 82 -9.04 -6.55 17.95
N VAL A 83 -9.02 -5.50 18.77
CA VAL A 83 -9.81 -4.28 18.55
C VAL A 83 -9.46 -3.64 17.20
N ALA A 84 -8.19 -3.58 16.83
CA ALA A 84 -7.77 -3.08 15.52
C ALA A 84 -8.30 -3.94 14.36
N VAL A 85 -8.25 -5.27 14.47
CA VAL A 85 -8.85 -6.18 13.47
C VAL A 85 -10.37 -5.95 13.35
N LYS A 86 -11.09 -5.84 14.48
CA LYS A 86 -12.51 -5.52 14.49
C LYS A 86 -12.81 -4.18 13.82
N ARG A 87 -11.93 -3.18 13.95
CA ARG A 87 -12.09 -1.91 13.24
C ARG A 87 -12.06 -2.09 11.72
N ILE A 88 -11.18 -2.93 11.19
CA ILE A 88 -11.13 -3.23 9.75
C ILE A 88 -12.47 -3.86 9.31
N PHE A 89 -13.02 -4.79 10.08
CA PHE A 89 -14.36 -5.34 9.81
C PHE A 89 -15.46 -4.27 9.86
N ARG A 90 -15.43 -3.36 10.83
CA ARG A 90 -16.38 -2.21 10.88
C ARG A 90 -16.27 -1.31 9.67
N TYR A 91 -15.06 -1.10 9.15
CA TYR A 91 -14.87 -0.35 7.92
C TYR A 91 -15.47 -1.09 6.71
N LEU A 92 -15.22 -2.40 6.60
CA LEU A 92 -15.82 -3.25 5.57
C LEU A 92 -17.36 -3.26 5.65
N GLN A 93 -17.94 -3.24 6.86
CA GLN A 93 -19.39 -3.14 7.07
C GLN A 93 -20.00 -1.90 6.41
N GLY A 94 -19.31 -0.76 6.46
CA GLY A 94 -19.74 0.47 5.78
C GLY A 94 -19.47 0.48 4.28
N THR A 95 -18.58 -0.40 3.80
CA THR A 95 -18.04 -0.37 2.43
C THR A 95 -18.21 -1.71 1.70
N LYS A 96 -19.22 -2.52 2.06
CA LYS A 96 -19.41 -3.88 1.52
C LYS A 96 -19.59 -3.93 0.01
N THR A 97 -20.20 -2.88 -0.55
CA THR A 97 -20.46 -2.73 -1.98
C THR A 97 -19.28 -2.10 -2.73
N HIS A 98 -18.22 -1.70 -2.02
CA HIS A 98 -17.07 -1.06 -2.65
C HIS A 98 -16.19 -2.08 -3.37
N GLY A 99 -15.60 -1.65 -4.48
CA GLY A 99 -14.66 -2.43 -5.24
C GLY A 99 -13.98 -1.59 -6.33
N ILE A 100 -13.01 -2.20 -7.01
CA ILE A 100 -12.23 -1.54 -8.06
C ILE A 100 -13.10 -1.32 -9.30
N CYS A 101 -13.18 -0.09 -9.79
CA CYS A 101 -13.94 0.28 -10.98
C CYS A 101 -12.99 0.54 -12.17
N PHE A 102 -13.05 -0.34 -13.16
CA PHE A 102 -12.37 -0.15 -14.44
C PHE A 102 -13.28 0.66 -15.37
N LYS A 103 -12.83 1.83 -15.78
CA LYS A 103 -13.52 2.66 -16.77
C LYS A 103 -12.73 2.59 -18.08
N PRO A 104 -13.43 2.47 -19.24
CA PRO A 104 -12.76 2.59 -20.52
C PRO A 104 -12.11 3.98 -20.65
N GLY A 105 -10.97 4.03 -21.30
CA GLY A 105 -10.27 5.26 -21.64
C GLY A 105 -9.65 5.15 -23.02
N ASP A 106 -9.45 6.31 -23.66
CA ASP A 106 -8.96 6.37 -25.04
C ASP A 106 -7.44 6.12 -25.14
N ASN A 107 -6.71 6.33 -24.05
CA ASN A 107 -5.26 6.17 -23.98
C ASN A 107 -4.86 5.25 -22.82
N ILE A 108 -3.82 4.45 -23.05
CA ILE A 108 -3.21 3.61 -22.03
C ILE A 108 -2.33 4.48 -21.14
N ASP A 109 -2.87 4.88 -20.00
CA ASP A 109 -2.15 5.58 -18.95
C ASP A 109 -1.68 4.60 -17.88
N PHE A 110 -0.38 4.34 -17.82
CA PHE A 110 0.24 3.52 -16.79
C PHE A 110 1.13 4.38 -15.89
N ARG A 111 0.77 4.47 -14.60
CA ARG A 111 1.45 5.35 -13.65
C ARG A 111 1.60 4.68 -12.28
N GLY A 112 2.81 4.74 -11.73
CA GLY A 112 3.14 4.29 -10.39
C GLY A 112 3.22 5.44 -9.39
N TYR A 113 3.06 5.12 -8.11
CA TYR A 113 3.25 5.99 -6.96
C TYR A 113 4.07 5.23 -5.93
N SER A 114 4.99 5.91 -5.26
CA SER A 114 5.80 5.39 -4.15
C SER A 114 5.66 6.34 -2.96
N ASP A 115 5.61 5.81 -1.75
CA ASP A 115 5.63 6.58 -0.50
C ASP A 115 6.25 5.72 0.62
N ALA A 116 6.74 6.36 1.67
CA ALA A 116 7.18 5.71 2.89
C ALA A 116 6.76 6.48 4.15
N ASP A 117 6.15 5.77 5.10
CA ASP A 117 5.94 6.31 6.45
C ASP A 117 7.20 6.09 7.29
N TRP A 118 8.04 7.12 7.41
CA TRP A 118 9.34 7.04 8.10
C TRP A 118 9.18 6.82 9.60
N ALA A 119 9.84 5.77 10.11
CA ALA A 119 9.86 5.42 11.53
C ALA A 119 8.46 5.25 12.17
N GLY A 120 7.45 4.90 11.36
CA GLY A 120 6.06 4.75 11.79
C GLY A 120 5.80 3.55 12.72
N ASP A 121 6.65 2.51 12.70
CA ASP A 121 6.56 1.42 13.66
C ASP A 121 7.18 1.83 15.01
N LEU A 122 6.38 1.87 16.07
CA LEU A 122 6.87 2.30 17.38
C LEU A 122 7.78 1.27 18.07
N ALA A 123 7.67 -0.01 17.72
CA ALA A 123 8.41 -1.07 18.39
C ALA A 123 9.87 -1.12 17.93
N ASP A 124 10.11 -0.99 16.62
CA ASP A 124 11.47 -1.08 16.05
C ASP A 124 11.89 0.10 15.17
N ARG A 125 11.07 1.17 15.11
CA ARG A 125 11.33 2.38 14.32
C ARG A 125 11.58 2.11 12.83
N LYS A 126 11.10 0.99 12.31
CA LYS A 126 11.15 0.71 10.88
C LYS A 126 10.00 1.41 10.17
N SER A 127 10.32 1.90 8.98
CA SER A 127 9.37 2.59 8.11
C SER A 127 8.41 1.59 7.45
N THR A 128 7.28 2.08 6.93
CA THR A 128 6.39 1.29 6.06
C THR A 128 6.48 1.82 4.64
N SER A 129 6.95 0.99 3.71
CA SER A 129 6.96 1.32 2.28
C SER A 129 5.62 0.98 1.64
N GLY A 130 5.16 1.85 0.75
CA GLY A 130 3.93 1.67 -0.01
C GLY A 130 4.14 1.97 -1.48
N TYR A 131 3.40 1.28 -2.34
CA TYR A 131 3.31 1.63 -3.75
C TYR A 131 1.91 1.37 -4.30
N THR A 132 1.58 2.03 -5.40
CA THR A 132 0.37 1.77 -6.18
C THR A 132 0.66 2.00 -7.65
N PHE A 133 0.31 1.04 -8.49
CA PHE A 133 0.33 1.14 -9.94
C PHE A 133 -1.11 1.21 -10.46
N MET A 134 -1.41 2.30 -11.16
CA MET A 134 -2.67 2.54 -11.83
C MET A 134 -2.53 2.22 -13.30
N LEU A 135 -3.53 1.55 -13.86
CA LEU A 135 -3.78 1.46 -15.29
C LEU A 135 -5.11 2.15 -15.56
N MET A 136 -5.05 3.24 -16.33
CA MET A 136 -6.19 4.12 -16.59
C MET A 136 -6.83 4.64 -15.29
N SER A 137 -8.05 4.19 -14.97
CA SER A 137 -8.81 4.61 -13.79
C SER A 137 -8.69 3.68 -12.59
N ALA A 138 -7.95 2.57 -12.71
CA ALA A 138 -8.00 1.49 -11.73
C ALA A 138 -6.60 1.01 -11.29
N PRO A 139 -6.42 0.64 -10.01
CA PRO A 139 -5.21 0.02 -9.53
C PRO A 139 -5.10 -1.40 -10.09
N VAL A 140 -3.91 -1.72 -10.57
CA VAL A 140 -3.55 -3.05 -11.10
C VAL A 140 -2.50 -3.75 -10.25
N SER A 141 -1.75 -3.00 -9.43
CA SER A 141 -0.90 -3.54 -8.38
C SER A 141 -0.74 -2.53 -7.25
N TRP A 142 -0.63 -3.03 -6.03
CA TRP A 142 -0.42 -2.23 -4.84
C TRP A 142 0.31 -3.05 -3.78
N GLY A 143 0.93 -2.37 -2.83
CA GLY A 143 1.62 -3.04 -1.74
C GLY A 143 1.84 -2.13 -0.55
N SER A 144 1.79 -2.72 0.63
CA SER A 144 2.19 -2.11 1.91
C SER A 144 3.14 -3.08 2.61
N LYS A 145 4.36 -2.62 2.91
CA LYS A 145 5.41 -3.47 3.45
C LYS A 145 6.25 -2.75 4.48
N LYS A 146 6.33 -3.32 5.69
CA LYS A 146 7.30 -2.88 6.70
C LYS A 146 8.72 -3.08 6.17
N GLN A 147 9.54 -2.05 6.23
CA GLN A 147 10.94 -2.11 5.80
C GLN A 147 11.72 -3.09 6.70
N SER A 148 12.74 -3.74 6.13
CA SER A 148 13.58 -4.71 6.85
C SER A 148 14.61 -4.05 7.76
N SER A 149 15.01 -2.81 7.46
CA SER A 149 15.97 -2.02 8.22
C SER A 149 15.38 -0.66 8.61
N VAL A 150 15.91 -0.10 9.70
CA VAL A 150 15.61 1.29 10.11
C VAL A 150 16.27 2.24 9.11
N SER A 151 15.49 3.22 8.61
CA SER A 151 16.01 4.28 7.75
C SER A 151 16.48 5.45 8.61
N LEU A 152 17.63 6.04 8.29
CA LEU A 152 18.18 7.16 9.08
C LEU A 152 17.59 8.54 8.70
N SER A 153 16.79 8.60 7.64
CA SER A 153 16.10 9.82 7.20
C SER A 153 14.83 9.46 6.41
N THR A 154 13.91 10.41 6.29
CA THR A 154 12.75 10.29 5.40
C THR A 154 13.19 9.98 3.97
N SER A 155 14.18 10.69 3.43
CA SER A 155 14.65 10.46 2.06
C SER A 155 15.17 9.03 1.85
N GLU A 156 15.81 8.44 2.87
CA GLU A 156 16.25 7.04 2.80
C GLU A 156 15.08 6.06 2.86
N ALA A 157 14.06 6.34 3.67
CA ALA A 157 12.83 5.55 3.70
C ALA A 157 12.12 5.57 2.35
N GLU A 158 11.97 6.75 1.74
CA GLU A 158 11.40 6.91 0.40
C GLU A 158 12.21 6.17 -0.64
N TYR A 159 13.55 6.26 -0.57
CA TYR A 159 14.41 5.56 -1.52
C TYR A 159 14.26 4.04 -1.44
N ILE A 160 14.06 3.51 -0.23
CA ILE A 160 13.77 2.09 -0.04
C ILE A 160 12.39 1.71 -0.59
N ALA A 161 11.36 2.55 -0.41
CA ALA A 161 10.04 2.35 -1.01
C ALA A 161 10.10 2.39 -2.53
N LEU A 162 10.82 3.36 -3.10
CA LEU A 162 11.00 3.51 -4.53
C LEU A 162 11.68 2.28 -5.14
N SER A 163 12.63 1.67 -4.44
CA SER A 163 13.26 0.42 -4.91
C SER A 163 12.26 -0.73 -5.01
N LEU A 164 11.30 -0.81 -4.09
CA LEU A 164 10.23 -1.82 -4.15
C LEU A 164 9.26 -1.52 -5.29
N ALA A 165 8.87 -0.24 -5.43
CA ALA A 165 8.01 0.20 -6.51
C ALA A 165 8.63 -0.07 -7.89
N ILE A 166 9.93 0.17 -8.08
CA ILE A 166 10.62 -0.10 -9.36
C ILE A 166 10.62 -1.59 -9.69
N GLN A 167 10.90 -2.45 -8.72
CA GLN A 167 10.90 -3.91 -8.96
C GLN A 167 9.54 -4.41 -9.43
N GLU A 168 8.48 -3.99 -8.75
CA GLU A 168 7.10 -4.32 -9.12
C GLU A 168 6.72 -3.70 -10.46
N GLY A 169 6.97 -2.40 -10.62
CA GLY A 169 6.62 -1.63 -11.80
C GLY A 169 7.27 -2.17 -13.07
N LYS A 170 8.54 -2.59 -13.01
CA LYS A 170 9.24 -3.21 -14.15
C LYS A 170 8.60 -4.52 -14.61
N TRP A 171 8.13 -5.33 -13.66
CA TRP A 171 7.47 -6.59 -14.00
C TRP A 171 6.14 -6.31 -14.74
N ILE A 172 5.30 -5.42 -14.19
CA ILE A 172 4.02 -5.04 -14.80
C ILE A 172 4.24 -4.36 -16.14
N HIS A 173 5.20 -3.44 -16.21
CA HIS A 173 5.54 -2.70 -17.42
C HIS A 173 5.97 -3.61 -18.56
N ARG A 174 6.82 -4.61 -18.27
CA ARG A 174 7.23 -5.60 -19.28
C ARG A 174 6.04 -6.40 -19.80
N LEU A 175 5.20 -6.90 -18.91
CA LEU A 175 3.99 -7.64 -19.27
C LEU A 175 3.07 -6.77 -20.15
N LEU A 176 2.87 -5.51 -19.77
CA LEU A 176 2.04 -4.57 -20.52
C LEU A 176 2.63 -4.28 -21.90
N CYS A 177 3.94 -4.07 -22.02
CA CYS A 177 4.61 -3.88 -23.29
C CYS A 177 4.48 -5.11 -24.21
N GLU A 178 4.60 -6.33 -23.67
CA GLU A 178 4.44 -7.57 -24.44
C GLU A 178 3.01 -7.72 -24.97
N ILE A 179 2.00 -7.46 -24.13
CA ILE A 179 0.58 -7.49 -24.53
C ILE A 179 0.29 -6.47 -25.64
N LEU A 180 0.81 -5.24 -25.50
CA LEU A 180 0.57 -4.17 -26.48
C LEU A 180 1.33 -4.39 -27.77
N ALA A 181 2.57 -4.88 -27.71
CA ALA A 181 3.32 -5.24 -28.90
C ALA A 181 2.59 -6.33 -29.72
N ALA A 182 1.96 -7.31 -29.05
CA ALA A 182 1.15 -8.32 -29.72
C ALA A 182 -0.12 -7.74 -30.40
N ALA A 183 -0.59 -6.58 -29.93
CA ALA A 183 -1.69 -5.81 -30.51
C ALA A 183 -1.22 -4.75 -31.55
N ASN A 184 0.07 -4.73 -31.91
CA ASN A 184 0.72 -3.69 -32.73
C ASN A 184 0.60 -2.27 -32.13
N GLU A 185 0.53 -2.16 -30.80
CA GLU A 185 0.54 -0.91 -30.06
C GLU A 185 1.87 -0.68 -29.34
N THR A 186 2.19 0.60 -29.11
CA THR A 186 3.40 1.00 -28.38
C THR A 186 3.14 0.94 -26.87
N GLY A 187 4.02 0.27 -26.13
CA GLY A 187 3.96 0.24 -24.67
C GLY A 187 4.14 1.62 -24.03
N PRO A 188 3.49 1.91 -22.89
CA PRO A 188 3.65 3.18 -22.19
C PRO A 188 5.04 3.29 -21.55
N GLU A 189 5.41 4.49 -21.10
CA GLU A 189 6.61 4.66 -20.27
C GLU A 189 6.34 4.20 -18.83
N LEU A 190 7.35 3.60 -18.16
CA LEU A 190 7.27 3.33 -16.73
C LEU A 190 7.55 4.62 -15.95
N MET A 191 6.48 5.33 -15.60
CA MET A 191 6.54 6.54 -14.78
C MET A 191 6.16 6.22 -13.33
N ILE A 192 7.03 6.59 -12.38
CA ILE A 192 6.75 6.51 -10.94
C ILE A 192 6.75 7.92 -10.35
N ARG A 193 5.67 8.26 -9.66
CA ARG A 193 5.48 9.52 -8.97
C ARG A 193 6.01 9.46 -7.55
N GLU A 194 6.67 10.54 -7.16
CA GLU A 194 7.35 10.69 -5.87
C GLU A 194 7.19 12.13 -5.35
N ASP A 195 6.85 12.33 -4.09
CA ASP A 195 6.68 13.67 -3.50
C ASP A 195 7.92 14.16 -2.72
N ASN A 196 8.93 13.31 -2.51
CA ASN A 196 10.18 13.72 -1.92
C ASN A 196 11.22 14.12 -2.98
N GLN A 197 11.37 15.43 -3.20
CA GLN A 197 12.39 15.94 -4.13
C GLN A 197 13.82 15.54 -3.77
N SER A 198 14.13 15.33 -2.49
CA SER A 198 15.45 14.83 -2.07
C SER A 198 15.67 13.41 -2.56
N CYS A 199 14.66 12.53 -2.42
CA CYS A 199 14.69 11.17 -2.97
C CYS A 199 14.94 11.19 -4.49
N ILE A 200 14.20 12.03 -5.24
CA ILE A 200 14.39 12.17 -6.70
C ILE A 200 15.81 12.66 -7.04
N LYS A 201 16.36 13.63 -6.29
CA LYS A 201 17.74 14.13 -6.53
C LYS A 201 18.79 13.04 -6.29
N MET A 202 18.56 12.14 -5.32
CA MET A 202 19.49 11.05 -4.98
C MET A 202 19.63 9.99 -6.08
N THR A 203 18.67 9.91 -7.01
CA THR A 203 18.76 9.02 -8.18
C THR A 203 19.62 9.62 -9.30
N LYS A 204 19.81 10.94 -9.31
CA LYS A 204 20.61 11.66 -10.32
C LYS A 204 22.06 11.87 -9.87
N ASN A 205 22.26 12.11 -8.56
CA ASN A 205 23.57 12.46 -8.02
C ASN A 205 24.14 11.34 -7.13
N PRO A 206 25.39 10.90 -7.38
CA PRO A 206 26.09 9.98 -6.50
C PRO A 206 26.52 10.68 -5.21
N VAL A 207 25.62 10.78 -4.24
CA VAL A 207 26.00 11.17 -2.88
C VAL A 207 26.53 9.94 -2.16
N ASN A 208 27.77 10.02 -1.68
CA ASN A 208 28.44 8.98 -0.91
C ASN A 208 27.96 9.09 0.54
N HIS A 209 27.13 8.15 0.97
CA HIS A 209 26.73 8.04 2.37
C HIS A 209 27.30 6.73 2.90
N GLY A 210 27.99 6.76 4.04
CA GLY A 210 28.43 5.54 4.72
C GLY A 210 27.21 4.76 5.22
N ARG A 211 26.73 3.80 4.43
CA ARG A 211 25.47 3.07 4.65
C ARG A 211 25.70 1.56 4.71
N ALA A 212 24.69 0.85 5.17
CA ALA A 212 24.68 -0.60 5.16
C ALA A 212 24.61 -1.13 3.72
N LYS A 213 25.32 -2.23 3.43
CA LYS A 213 25.44 -2.84 2.10
C LYS A 213 24.10 -3.05 1.38
N HIS A 214 23.04 -3.46 2.09
CA HIS A 214 21.73 -3.70 1.46
C HIS A 214 21.03 -2.42 1.00
N ILE A 215 21.35 -1.29 1.63
CA ILE A 215 20.86 0.03 1.21
C ILE A 215 21.67 0.46 -0.02
N ASP A 216 23.00 0.34 0.01
CA ASP A 216 23.86 0.68 -1.13
C ASP A 216 23.45 -0.04 -2.42
N ILE A 217 23.12 -1.34 -2.34
CA ILE A 217 22.63 -2.10 -3.48
C ILE A 217 21.36 -1.47 -4.07
N LYS A 218 20.40 -1.04 -3.25
CA LYS A 218 19.19 -0.36 -3.72
C LYS A 218 19.51 0.99 -4.38
N TYR A 219 20.50 1.71 -3.87
CA TYR A 219 20.98 2.97 -4.47
C TYR A 219 21.57 2.76 -5.85
N HIS A 220 22.45 1.78 -5.99
CA HIS A 220 23.01 1.45 -7.30
C HIS A 220 21.93 0.99 -8.28
N HIS A 221 21.03 0.10 -7.83
CA HIS A 221 19.93 -0.39 -8.65
C HIS A 221 19.07 0.76 -9.20
N ILE A 222 18.50 1.61 -8.34
CA ILE A 222 17.61 2.69 -8.78
C ILE A 222 18.33 3.65 -9.74
N ARG A 223 19.58 4.01 -9.45
CA ARG A 223 20.37 4.90 -10.30
C ARG A 223 20.59 4.31 -11.69
N ASP A 224 20.92 3.03 -11.78
CA ASP A 224 21.15 2.37 -13.06
C ASP A 224 19.86 2.33 -13.89
N GLU A 225 18.72 2.00 -13.26
CA GLU A 225 17.40 1.97 -13.91
C GLU A 225 16.99 3.34 -14.47
N VAL A 226 17.16 4.40 -13.68
CA VAL A 226 16.87 5.77 -14.10
C VAL A 226 17.85 6.24 -15.19
N LYS A 227 19.14 5.92 -15.06
CA LYS A 227 20.18 6.30 -16.02
C LYS A 227 20.00 5.63 -17.38
N ARG A 228 19.52 4.38 -17.41
CA ARG A 228 19.17 3.68 -18.65
C ARG A 228 17.88 4.19 -19.30
N GLY A 229 17.11 5.01 -18.59
CA GLY A 229 15.79 5.45 -19.05
C GLY A 229 14.72 4.37 -18.96
N GLU A 230 14.99 3.25 -18.27
CA GLU A 230 14.01 2.18 -18.05
C GLU A 230 12.89 2.63 -17.09
N VAL A 231 13.17 3.61 -16.22
CA VAL A 231 12.21 4.20 -15.28
C VAL A 231 12.31 5.73 -15.32
N LYS A 232 11.17 6.42 -15.42
CA LYS A 232 11.07 7.86 -15.24
C LYS A 232 10.47 8.20 -13.89
N LEU A 233 11.12 9.12 -13.18
CA LEU A 233 10.60 9.68 -11.92
C LEU A 233 10.01 11.05 -12.15
N GLN A 234 8.80 11.26 -11.64
CA GLN A 234 8.09 12.53 -11.73
C GLN A 234 7.71 13.02 -10.33
N TYR A 235 7.97 14.30 -10.06
CA TYR A 235 7.49 14.90 -8.82
C TYR A 235 5.95 15.01 -8.84
N CYS A 236 5.30 14.68 -7.74
CA CYS A 236 3.91 15.04 -7.50
C CYS A 236 3.73 15.62 -6.11
N GLU A 237 2.67 16.41 -5.91
CA GLU A 237 2.34 16.91 -4.57
C GLU A 237 1.83 15.78 -3.68
N THR A 238 2.13 15.86 -2.37
CA THR A 238 1.59 14.92 -1.36
C THR A 238 0.06 14.86 -1.41
N SER A 239 -0.62 15.96 -1.76
CA SER A 239 -2.07 16.04 -1.92
C SER A 239 -2.64 15.02 -2.93
N VAL A 240 -1.84 14.56 -3.90
CA VAL A 240 -2.23 13.58 -4.92
C VAL A 240 -1.45 12.26 -4.84
N MET A 241 -0.70 12.05 -3.75
CA MET A 241 0.09 10.84 -3.53
C MET A 241 -0.81 9.64 -3.19
N LEU A 242 -1.09 8.79 -4.18
CA LEU A 242 -1.97 7.62 -3.97
C LEU A 242 -1.35 6.57 -3.04
N ALA A 243 -0.02 6.50 -2.96
CA ALA A 243 0.66 5.54 -2.09
C ALA A 243 0.53 5.87 -0.59
N ASP A 244 0.07 7.07 -0.21
CA ASP A 244 -0.19 7.45 1.20
C ASP A 244 -1.10 6.44 1.93
N ILE A 245 -2.14 5.95 1.26
CA ILE A 245 -3.10 4.99 1.83
C ILE A 245 -2.47 3.61 2.10
N MET A 246 -1.28 3.36 1.53
CA MET A 246 -0.52 2.14 1.70
C MET A 246 0.49 2.23 2.85
N THR A 247 0.81 3.41 3.37
CA THR A 247 1.95 3.61 4.28
C THR A 247 1.55 3.96 5.70
N LYS A 248 0.42 4.65 5.89
CA LYS A 248 0.04 5.23 7.19
C LYS A 248 -1.47 5.26 7.42
N ALA A 249 -1.85 5.42 8.68
CA ALA A 249 -3.24 5.65 9.06
C ALA A 249 -3.68 7.04 8.62
N LEU A 250 -4.83 7.14 7.96
CA LEU A 250 -5.38 8.38 7.43
C LEU A 250 -6.68 8.77 8.14
N ALA A 251 -6.93 10.08 8.19
CA ALA A 251 -8.23 10.60 8.63
C ALA A 251 -9.33 10.16 7.66
N GLY A 252 -10.55 9.97 8.17
CA GLY A 252 -11.71 9.54 7.38
C GLY A 252 -11.88 10.28 6.04
N PRO A 253 -11.84 11.63 6.00
CA PRO A 253 -11.92 12.39 4.76
C PRO A 253 -10.81 12.03 3.77
N ARG A 254 -9.54 12.12 4.20
CA ARG A 254 -8.37 11.81 3.36
C ARG A 254 -8.36 10.36 2.87
N HIS A 255 -8.75 9.41 3.72
CA HIS A 255 -8.89 8.00 3.36
C HIS A 255 -9.92 7.82 2.25
N THR A 256 -11.07 8.50 2.37
CA THR A 256 -12.15 8.47 1.38
C THR A 256 -11.70 9.09 0.06
N ASP A 257 -11.00 10.23 0.10
CA ASP A 257 -10.50 10.91 -1.10
C ASP A 257 -9.54 10.01 -1.88
N LEU A 258 -8.58 9.36 -1.18
CA LEU A 258 -7.63 8.45 -1.82
C LEU A 258 -8.30 7.16 -2.30
N MET A 259 -9.26 6.61 -1.56
CA MET A 259 -10.07 5.47 -2.00
C MET A 259 -10.77 5.79 -3.33
N VAL A 260 -11.40 6.96 -3.45
CA VAL A 260 -12.06 7.42 -4.68
C VAL A 260 -11.04 7.62 -5.80
N ALA A 261 -9.88 8.22 -5.50
CA ALA A 261 -8.82 8.44 -6.49
C ALA A 261 -8.16 7.12 -6.98
N LEU A 262 -8.16 6.09 -6.14
CA LEU A 262 -7.83 4.70 -6.49
C LEU A 262 -8.96 3.99 -7.28
N GLY A 263 -10.03 4.68 -7.67
CA GLY A 263 -11.13 4.05 -8.41
C GLY A 263 -11.91 3.02 -7.59
N ILE A 264 -11.85 3.07 -6.26
CA ILE A 264 -12.63 2.22 -5.37
C ILE A 264 -13.94 2.94 -5.07
N HIS A 265 -15.04 2.39 -5.58
CA HIS A 265 -16.36 3.02 -5.48
C HIS A 265 -17.41 2.01 -5.04
N GLY A 266 -18.47 2.48 -4.38
CA GLY A 266 -19.67 1.70 -4.15
C GLY A 266 -20.29 1.28 -5.48
N THR A 267 -20.45 -0.03 -5.68
CA THR A 267 -21.10 -0.59 -6.87
C THR A 267 -22.60 -0.67 -6.64
N SER A 268 -23.37 -0.18 -7.61
CA SER A 268 -24.84 -0.18 -7.60
C SER A 268 -25.36 -1.52 -8.15
N HIS A 269 -25.09 -2.63 -7.47
CA HIS A 269 -25.68 -3.94 -7.79
C HIS A 269 -26.11 -4.69 -6.53
#